data_AF-A0A523DGP6-F1
#
_entry.id   AF-A0A523DGP6-F1
#
_cell.length_a   1.000
_cell.length_b   1.000
_cell.length_c   1.000
_cell.angle_alpha   90.00
_cell.angle_beta   90.00
_cell.angle_gamma   90.00
#
_symmetry.space_group_name_H-M   'P 1'
#
loop_
_entity.id
_entity.type
_entity.pdbx_description
1 polymer ?
#
loop_
_entity_poly.entity_id
_entity_poly.type
_entity_poly.pdbx_seq_one_letter_code
_entity_poly.pdbx_strand_id
1 'polypeptide(L)'
;MARSRTTAFVCVLFMAPLVALFVSACSGTGRERTLIRSYFLAARLNDRPTLNNIAMVAFPRDEGTVSTFSIDSVQEEQTRPLRLKELNAALMEMQETEDDFTAEMLTYQEENFEAINRVLASERDDDDVASRDVEVQEAWTDWRSRTMEHAKMVSGARVELDTEQNAASLSMFDPNNPLELTEYDGELITKDVSITANFELDGNESERSMVITLQKAVLIGADGTTFEGNWVIAKVS
;
A
#
# COMPACT_ATOMS: atom_id res chain seq x y z
N MET A 1 -19.48 -49.90 -62.23
CA MET A 1 -20.65 -50.64 -61.74
C MET A 1 -20.67 -50.57 -60.22
N ALA A 2 -21.86 -50.53 -59.65
CA ALA A 2 -22.20 -49.97 -58.35
C ALA A 2 -22.01 -50.87 -57.11
N ARG A 3 -22.21 -50.22 -55.94
CA ARG A 3 -22.52 -50.70 -54.57
C ARG A 3 -21.33 -50.67 -53.61
N SER A 4 -21.27 -49.73 -52.66
CA SER A 4 -22.05 -49.62 -51.40
C SER A 4 -21.84 -50.82 -50.48
N ARG A 5 -21.30 -50.59 -49.28
CA ARG A 5 -22.05 -50.70 -48.01
C ARG A 5 -21.28 -50.14 -46.82
N THR A 6 -22.09 -49.59 -45.92
CA THR A 6 -21.84 -48.80 -44.73
C THR A 6 -21.56 -49.69 -43.50
N THR A 7 -21.20 -49.00 -42.41
CA THR A 7 -21.30 -49.36 -40.97
C THR A 7 -20.29 -50.34 -40.36
N ALA A 8 -19.47 -49.82 -39.44
CA ALA A 8 -19.58 -50.14 -38.01
C ALA A 8 -18.77 -49.13 -37.16
N PHE A 9 -19.48 -48.53 -36.20
CA PHE A 9 -19.05 -47.61 -35.16
C PHE A 9 -18.65 -48.43 -33.93
N VAL A 10 -17.46 -48.25 -33.34
CA VAL A 10 -17.21 -48.52 -31.90
C VAL A 10 -16.10 -47.59 -31.40
N CYS A 11 -16.48 -46.71 -30.48
CA CYS A 11 -15.64 -45.83 -29.66
C CYS A 11 -14.75 -46.62 -28.69
N VAL A 12 -13.52 -46.16 -28.42
CA VAL A 12 -13.00 -46.00 -27.04
C VAL A 12 -11.99 -44.86 -27.02
N LEU A 13 -12.32 -43.82 -26.26
CA LEU A 13 -11.45 -42.74 -25.81
C LEU A 13 -10.25 -43.30 -25.02
N PHE A 14 -9.03 -42.96 -25.40
CA PHE A 14 -7.87 -43.04 -24.51
C PHE A 14 -7.59 -41.64 -23.94
N MET A 15 -8.29 -41.33 -22.86
CA MET A 15 -8.00 -40.20 -22.00
C MET A 15 -6.76 -40.58 -21.16
N ALA A 16 -5.61 -40.01 -21.48
CA ALA A 16 -4.40 -40.16 -20.65
C ALA A 16 -4.54 -39.25 -19.41
N PRO A 17 -4.37 -39.76 -18.18
CA PRO A 17 -4.48 -38.95 -16.98
C PRO A 17 -3.22 -38.10 -16.82
N LEU A 18 -3.41 -36.79 -16.82
CA LEU A 18 -2.40 -35.81 -16.44
C LEU A 18 -2.25 -35.89 -14.92
N VAL A 19 -1.39 -36.79 -14.45
CA VAL A 19 -0.98 -36.86 -13.04
C VAL A 19 -0.08 -35.67 -12.77
N ALA A 20 -0.68 -34.55 -12.37
CA ALA A 20 0.02 -33.46 -11.73
C ALA A 20 0.56 -33.96 -10.38
N LEU A 21 1.85 -34.27 -10.35
CA LEU A 21 2.62 -34.40 -9.13
C LEU A 21 2.70 -33.02 -8.48
N PHE A 22 1.73 -32.70 -7.62
CA PHE A 22 1.90 -31.66 -6.60
C PHE A 22 2.96 -32.17 -5.61
N VAL A 23 4.22 -31.90 -5.92
CA VAL A 23 5.29 -32.00 -4.92
C VAL A 23 5.07 -30.84 -3.96
N SER A 24 4.46 -31.14 -2.82
CA SER A 24 4.39 -30.24 -1.67
C SER A 24 5.81 -29.82 -1.31
N ALA A 25 6.13 -28.54 -1.52
CA ALA A 25 7.36 -27.91 -1.06
C ALA A 25 7.33 -27.75 0.48
N CYS A 26 7.41 -28.87 1.21
CA CYS A 26 7.41 -28.90 2.68
C CYS A 26 8.81 -28.61 3.29
N SER A 27 9.57 -27.67 2.73
CA SER A 27 10.83 -27.19 3.33
C SER A 27 10.80 -25.70 3.69
N GLY A 28 9.72 -24.99 3.39
CA GLY A 28 9.59 -23.54 3.57
C GLY A 28 8.52 -23.08 4.55
N THR A 29 8.17 -23.87 5.59
CA THR A 29 7.15 -23.45 6.59
C THR A 29 7.76 -23.00 7.93
N GLY A 30 9.07 -23.19 8.12
CA GLY A 30 9.73 -22.98 9.42
C GLY A 30 9.89 -21.50 9.79
N ARG A 31 10.18 -20.65 8.82
CA ARG A 31 10.42 -19.21 9.06
C ARG A 31 9.10 -18.47 9.28
N GLU A 32 8.11 -18.80 8.47
CA GLU A 32 6.72 -18.33 8.49
C GLU A 32 6.09 -18.69 9.84
N ARG A 33 6.20 -19.97 10.25
CA ARG A 33 5.70 -20.40 11.56
C ARG A 33 6.35 -19.64 12.70
N THR A 34 7.66 -19.40 12.63
CA THR A 34 8.37 -18.67 13.69
C THR A 34 7.89 -17.23 13.80
N LEU A 35 7.76 -16.51 12.68
CA LEU A 35 7.26 -15.14 12.65
C LEU A 35 5.81 -15.05 13.15
N ILE A 36 4.92 -15.89 12.61
CA ILE A 36 3.49 -15.92 12.98
C ILE A 36 3.32 -16.28 14.46
N ARG A 37 4.12 -17.23 14.97
CA ARG A 37 4.10 -17.58 16.39
C ARG A 37 4.55 -16.42 17.27
N SER A 38 5.64 -15.73 16.91
CA SER A 38 6.11 -14.54 17.63
C SER A 38 5.05 -13.45 17.63
N TYR A 39 4.36 -13.25 16.51
CA TYR A 39 3.25 -12.30 16.40
C TYR A 39 2.11 -12.60 17.36
N PHE A 40 1.55 -13.82 17.34
CA PHE A 40 0.44 -14.17 18.24
C PHE A 40 0.85 -14.18 19.71
N LEU A 41 2.09 -14.61 20.02
CA LEU A 41 2.61 -14.55 21.38
C LEU A 41 2.73 -13.11 21.86
N ALA A 42 3.30 -12.21 21.05
CA ALA A 42 3.46 -10.81 21.37
C ALA A 42 2.09 -10.11 21.51
N ALA A 43 1.12 -10.44 20.63
CA ALA A 43 -0.26 -9.96 20.72
C ALA A 43 -0.92 -10.39 22.04
N ARG A 44 -0.81 -11.66 22.40
CA ARG A 44 -1.35 -12.22 23.66
C ARG A 44 -0.74 -11.56 24.90
N LEU A 45 0.57 -11.33 24.88
CA LEU A 45 1.32 -10.73 25.99
C LEU A 45 1.27 -9.19 25.99
N ASN A 46 0.65 -8.57 24.97
CA ASN A 46 0.69 -7.14 24.73
C ASN A 46 2.12 -6.57 24.68
N ASP A 47 3.05 -7.33 24.09
CA ASP A 47 4.45 -6.94 23.89
C ASP A 47 4.56 -6.00 22.69
N ARG A 48 4.30 -4.71 22.95
CA ARG A 48 4.34 -3.64 21.94
C ARG A 48 5.74 -3.51 21.30
N PRO A 49 6.86 -3.57 22.04
CA PRO A 49 8.19 -3.57 21.44
C PRO A 49 8.36 -4.65 20.36
N THR A 50 7.96 -5.90 20.63
CA THR A 50 8.05 -6.96 19.62
C THR A 50 7.12 -6.69 18.44
N LEU A 51 5.85 -6.36 18.69
CA LEU A 51 4.86 -6.09 17.62
C LEU A 51 5.32 -4.96 16.68
N ASN A 52 5.83 -3.86 17.23
CA ASN A 52 6.30 -2.71 16.48
C ASN A 52 7.51 -3.01 15.57
N ASN A 53 8.16 -4.16 15.74
CA ASN A 53 9.29 -4.59 14.90
C ASN A 53 8.93 -5.68 13.88
N ILE A 54 7.77 -6.35 14.02
CA ILE A 54 7.43 -7.52 13.20
C ILE A 54 6.06 -7.44 12.51
N ALA A 55 5.20 -6.49 12.88
CA ALA A 55 3.85 -6.38 12.35
C ALA A 55 3.43 -4.93 12.10
N MET A 56 2.79 -4.72 10.94
CA MET A 56 2.15 -3.47 10.57
C MET A 56 0.72 -3.35 11.13
N VAL A 57 0.14 -4.49 11.51
CA VAL A 57 -1.23 -4.59 12.02
C VAL A 57 -1.25 -5.15 13.44
N ALA A 58 -2.02 -4.49 14.30
CA ALA A 58 -2.33 -5.03 15.61
C ALA A 58 -3.39 -6.12 15.50
N PHE A 59 -3.27 -7.16 16.31
CA PHE A 59 -4.32 -8.16 16.42
C PHE A 59 -5.48 -7.61 17.28
N PRO A 60 -6.75 -7.71 16.83
CA PRO A 60 -7.88 -7.22 17.61
C PRO A 60 -8.05 -7.98 18.92
N ARG A 61 -8.27 -7.27 20.03
CA ARG A 61 -8.36 -7.89 21.36
C ARG A 61 -9.73 -8.50 21.64
N ASP A 62 -10.75 -7.95 21.00
CA ASP A 62 -12.14 -8.40 21.04
C ASP A 62 -12.36 -9.72 20.29
N GLU A 63 -11.42 -10.12 19.44
CA GLU A 63 -11.45 -11.42 18.77
C GLU A 63 -10.96 -12.59 19.64
N GLY A 64 -10.37 -12.30 20.81
CA GLY A 64 -9.79 -13.29 21.72
C GLY A 64 -8.29 -13.44 21.55
N THR A 65 -7.74 -14.57 21.98
CA THR A 65 -6.30 -14.87 21.83
C THR A 65 -6.08 -16.16 21.07
N VAL A 66 -5.05 -16.20 20.22
CA VAL A 66 -4.66 -17.43 19.52
C VAL A 66 -3.76 -18.27 20.44
N SER A 67 -4.23 -19.46 20.82
CA SER A 67 -3.50 -20.38 21.69
C SER A 67 -2.49 -21.23 20.91
N THR A 68 -2.94 -21.76 19.78
CA THR A 68 -2.17 -22.60 18.86
C THR A 68 -2.65 -22.40 17.43
N PHE A 69 -1.80 -22.72 16.46
CA PHE A 69 -2.19 -22.71 15.05
C PHE A 69 -1.41 -23.77 14.27
N SER A 70 -1.95 -24.14 13.11
CA SER A 70 -1.30 -24.94 12.08
C SER A 70 -1.23 -24.15 10.78
N ILE A 71 -0.18 -24.36 9.99
CA ILE A 71 -0.06 -23.75 8.65
C ILE A 71 -0.65 -24.75 7.67
N ASP A 72 -1.66 -24.30 6.93
CA ASP A 72 -2.36 -25.11 5.94
C ASP A 72 -1.65 -25.02 4.58
N SER A 73 -1.29 -23.80 4.17
CA SER A 73 -0.55 -23.56 2.93
C SER A 73 0.22 -22.24 2.96
N VAL A 74 1.30 -22.19 2.19
CA VAL A 74 2.04 -20.96 1.89
C VAL A 74 1.95 -20.74 0.38
N GLN A 75 1.43 -19.58 -0.03
CA GLN A 75 1.32 -19.21 -1.44
C GLN A 75 2.68 -18.82 -2.02
N GLU A 76 2.78 -18.86 -3.34
CA GLU A 76 3.96 -18.37 -4.06
C GLU A 76 4.19 -16.87 -3.81
N GLU A 77 5.45 -16.47 -3.80
CA GLU A 77 5.85 -15.08 -3.61
C GLU A 77 5.44 -14.24 -4.82
N GLN A 78 4.76 -13.13 -4.55
CA GLN A 78 4.36 -12.13 -5.53
C GLN A 78 5.25 -10.90 -5.38
N THR A 79 5.81 -10.44 -6.49
CA THR A 79 6.72 -9.29 -6.52
C THR A 79 6.07 -8.14 -7.27
N ARG A 80 6.16 -6.94 -6.70
CA ARG A 80 5.86 -5.69 -7.40
C ARG A 80 7.01 -4.69 -7.23
N PRO A 81 7.28 -3.83 -8.21
CA PRO A 81 8.23 -2.73 -8.02
C PRO A 81 7.74 -1.76 -6.95
N LEU A 82 8.67 -1.23 -6.16
CA LEU A 82 8.45 -0.08 -5.29
C LEU A 82 8.65 1.21 -6.08
N ARG A 83 7.75 2.17 -5.89
CA ARG A 83 7.77 3.46 -6.62
C ARG A 83 8.26 4.63 -5.77
N LEU A 84 9.03 4.36 -4.72
CA LEU A 84 9.45 5.36 -3.72
C LEU A 84 10.19 6.55 -4.35
N LYS A 85 11.21 6.25 -5.16
CA LYS A 85 12.03 7.27 -5.83
C LYS A 85 11.24 8.08 -6.85
N GLU A 86 10.40 7.42 -7.63
CA GLU A 86 9.50 8.05 -8.60
C GLU A 86 8.49 8.98 -7.92
N LEU A 87 7.81 8.50 -6.87
CA LEU A 87 6.83 9.27 -6.11
C LEU A 87 7.48 10.46 -5.38
N ASN A 88 8.72 10.30 -4.89
CA ASN A 88 9.46 11.41 -4.29
C ASN A 88 9.82 12.48 -5.33
N ALA A 89 10.26 12.07 -6.52
CA ALA A 89 10.51 13.01 -7.63
C ALA A 89 9.24 13.76 -8.04
N ALA A 90 8.12 13.05 -8.18
CA ALA A 90 6.83 13.65 -8.49
C ALA A 90 6.35 14.63 -7.40
N LEU A 91 6.57 14.31 -6.12
CA LEU A 91 6.23 15.22 -5.03
C LEU A 91 7.07 16.52 -5.11
N MET A 92 8.38 16.41 -5.35
CA MET A 92 9.25 17.59 -5.49
C MET A 92 8.82 18.48 -6.66
N GLU A 93 8.48 17.90 -7.81
CA GLU A 93 7.99 18.65 -8.98
C GLU A 93 6.66 19.36 -8.69
N MET A 94 5.75 18.71 -7.97
CA MET A 94 4.47 19.32 -7.57
C MET A 94 4.66 20.46 -6.57
N GLN A 95 5.63 20.35 -5.67
CA GLN A 95 6.00 21.42 -4.74
C GLN A 95 6.62 22.61 -5.47
N GLU A 96 7.54 22.38 -6.41
CA GLU A 96 8.11 23.43 -7.26
C GLU A 96 7.02 24.15 -8.06
N THR A 97 6.08 23.40 -8.63
CA THR A 97 4.92 23.95 -9.35
C THR A 97 3.99 24.76 -8.44
N GLU A 98 3.81 24.35 -7.18
CA GLU A 98 3.05 25.10 -6.17
C GLU A 98 3.77 26.40 -5.76
N ASP A 99 5.10 26.36 -5.61
CA ASP A 99 5.92 27.52 -5.27
C ASP A 99 5.87 28.57 -6.40
N ASP A 100 6.02 28.15 -7.65
CA ASP A 100 5.90 29.02 -8.83
C ASP A 100 4.50 29.64 -8.93
N PHE A 101 3.45 28.82 -8.78
CA PHE A 101 2.07 29.30 -8.76
C PHE A 101 1.84 30.33 -7.64
N THR A 102 2.41 30.09 -6.45
CA THR A 102 2.29 31.00 -5.31
C THR A 102 3.01 32.32 -5.58
N ALA A 103 4.18 32.30 -6.21
CA ALA A 103 4.91 33.50 -6.61
C ALA A 103 4.14 34.35 -7.64
N GLU A 104 3.53 33.71 -8.64
CA GLU A 104 2.65 34.38 -9.62
C GLU A 104 1.42 34.99 -8.95
N MET A 105 0.77 34.23 -8.05
CA MET A 105 -0.39 34.71 -7.31
C MET A 105 -0.05 35.90 -6.42
N LEU A 106 1.10 35.89 -5.74
CA LEU A 106 1.57 37.02 -4.93
C LEU A 106 1.79 38.27 -5.79
N THR A 107 2.43 38.11 -6.95
CA THR A 107 2.60 39.22 -7.91
C THR A 107 1.25 39.81 -8.31
N TYR A 108 0.29 38.97 -8.68
CA TYR A 108 -1.06 39.41 -9.02
C TYR A 108 -1.76 40.13 -7.85
N GLN A 109 -1.63 39.61 -6.63
CA GLN A 109 -2.20 40.21 -5.43
C GLN A 109 -1.62 41.59 -5.14
N GLU A 110 -0.31 41.76 -5.29
CA GLU A 110 0.37 43.04 -5.07
C GLU A 110 -0.08 44.08 -6.11
N GLU A 111 -0.15 43.71 -7.39
CA GLU A 111 -0.58 44.60 -8.46
C GLU A 111 -2.05 45.01 -8.35
N ASN A 112 -2.91 44.14 -7.81
CA ASN A 112 -4.36 44.33 -7.74
C ASN A 112 -4.89 44.56 -6.32
N PHE A 113 -4.01 44.83 -5.35
CA PHE A 113 -4.33 44.84 -3.92
C PHE A 113 -5.58 45.64 -3.55
N GLU A 114 -5.70 46.88 -4.06
CA GLU A 114 -6.85 47.73 -3.75
C GLU A 114 -8.16 47.19 -4.35
N ALA A 115 -8.12 46.64 -5.56
CA ALA A 115 -9.29 46.08 -6.22
C ALA A 115 -9.74 44.79 -5.52
N ILE A 116 -8.80 43.91 -5.16
CA ILE A 116 -9.09 42.69 -4.39
C ILE A 116 -9.72 43.05 -3.04
N ASN A 117 -9.21 44.05 -2.32
CA ASN A 117 -9.82 44.47 -1.05
C ASN A 117 -11.26 44.99 -1.21
N ARG A 118 -11.58 45.70 -2.30
CA ARG A 118 -12.96 46.12 -2.61
C ARG A 118 -13.85 44.92 -2.94
N VAL A 119 -13.35 43.96 -3.71
CA VAL A 119 -14.07 42.71 -4.02
C VAL A 119 -14.36 41.96 -2.72
N LEU A 120 -13.35 41.74 -1.87
CA LEU A 120 -13.52 41.03 -0.59
C LEU A 120 -14.49 41.74 0.35
N ALA A 121 -14.51 43.07 0.38
CA ALA A 121 -15.49 43.82 1.17
C ALA A 121 -16.92 43.60 0.64
N SER A 122 -17.12 43.64 -0.68
CA SER A 122 -18.42 43.40 -1.31
C SER A 122 -18.89 41.97 -1.08
N GLU A 123 -18.02 40.97 -1.26
CA GLU A 123 -18.31 39.55 -0.97
C GLU A 123 -18.70 39.31 0.49
N ARG A 124 -18.04 39.99 1.44
CA ARG A 124 -18.33 39.86 2.87
C ARG A 124 -19.68 40.46 3.25
N ASP A 125 -20.01 41.58 2.63
CA ASP A 125 -21.23 42.35 2.95
C ASP A 125 -22.44 41.87 2.12
N ASP A 126 -22.25 40.85 1.27
CA ASP A 126 -23.23 40.28 0.32
C ASP A 126 -23.77 41.32 -0.69
N ASP A 127 -22.90 42.26 -1.06
CA ASP A 127 -23.16 43.35 -2.01
C ASP A 127 -22.65 43.01 -3.43
N ASP A 128 -23.28 43.60 -4.44
CA ASP A 128 -22.83 43.50 -5.83
C ASP A 128 -21.44 44.14 -6.03
N VAL A 129 -20.53 43.42 -6.69
CA VAL A 129 -19.21 43.95 -7.06
C VAL A 129 -19.36 45.04 -8.11
N ALA A 130 -18.67 46.17 -7.90
CA ALA A 130 -18.68 47.30 -8.82
C ALA A 130 -18.19 46.87 -10.22
N SER A 131 -18.80 47.39 -11.30
CA SER A 131 -18.49 46.96 -12.68
C SER A 131 -17.01 47.06 -13.08
N ARG A 132 -16.25 47.97 -12.46
CA ARG A 132 -14.80 48.14 -12.70
C ARG A 132 -13.94 47.03 -12.07
N ASP A 133 -14.48 46.31 -11.10
CA ASP A 133 -13.77 45.32 -10.27
C ASP A 133 -14.20 43.87 -10.64
N VAL A 134 -15.11 43.69 -11.61
CA VAL A 134 -15.64 42.38 -12.04
C VAL A 134 -14.54 41.46 -12.58
N GLU A 135 -13.66 41.97 -13.46
CA GLU A 135 -12.55 41.18 -13.99
C GLU A 135 -11.60 40.72 -12.88
N VAL A 136 -11.37 41.57 -11.87
CA VAL A 136 -10.56 41.22 -10.69
C VAL A 136 -11.26 40.18 -9.83
N GLN A 137 -12.58 40.26 -9.67
CA GLN A 137 -13.36 39.25 -8.95
C GLN A 137 -13.27 37.87 -9.61
N GLU A 138 -13.44 37.82 -10.93
CA GLU A 138 -13.35 36.57 -11.70
C GLU A 138 -11.96 35.95 -11.57
N ALA A 139 -10.91 36.73 -11.84
CA ALA A 139 -9.53 36.28 -11.72
C ALA A 139 -9.17 35.88 -10.29
N TRP A 140 -9.59 36.65 -9.28
CA TRP A 140 -9.35 36.32 -7.87
C TRP A 140 -10.06 35.02 -7.44
N THR A 141 -11.23 34.75 -8.00
CA THR A 141 -11.95 33.49 -7.78
C THR A 141 -11.23 32.31 -8.43
N ASP A 142 -10.70 32.49 -9.65
CA ASP A 142 -9.85 31.48 -10.31
C ASP A 142 -8.59 31.18 -9.49
N TRP A 143 -7.87 32.22 -9.02
CA TRP A 143 -6.71 32.06 -8.14
C TRP A 143 -7.05 31.22 -6.90
N ARG A 144 -8.13 31.57 -6.17
CA ARG A 144 -8.58 30.81 -5.00
C ARG A 144 -8.92 29.35 -5.33
N SER A 145 -9.57 29.12 -6.48
CA SER A 145 -9.91 27.76 -6.95
C SER A 145 -8.66 26.93 -7.22
N ARG A 146 -7.71 27.50 -7.95
CA ARG A 146 -6.44 26.85 -8.29
C ARG A 146 -5.58 26.62 -7.05
N THR A 147 -5.56 27.52 -6.07
CA THR A 147 -4.87 27.29 -4.79
C THR A 147 -5.36 26.01 -4.12
N MET A 148 -6.67 25.76 -4.09
CA MET A 148 -7.23 24.53 -3.53
C MET A 148 -6.82 23.29 -4.34
N GLU A 149 -6.73 23.41 -5.67
CA GLU A 149 -6.29 22.33 -6.55
C GLU A 149 -4.82 21.97 -6.33
N HIS A 150 -3.92 22.96 -6.30
CA HIS A 150 -2.50 22.76 -6.00
C HIS A 150 -2.30 22.10 -4.63
N ALA A 151 -2.97 22.60 -3.59
CA ALA A 151 -2.90 22.00 -2.26
C ALA A 151 -3.37 20.54 -2.24
N LYS A 152 -4.41 20.21 -3.02
CA LYS A 152 -4.90 18.84 -3.17
C LYS A 152 -3.90 17.95 -3.91
N MET A 153 -3.27 18.46 -4.97
CA MET A 153 -2.26 17.71 -5.73
C MET A 153 -1.05 17.35 -4.84
N VAL A 154 -0.49 18.33 -4.13
CA VAL A 154 0.65 18.11 -3.23
C VAL A 154 0.28 17.19 -2.07
N SER A 155 -0.90 17.39 -1.47
CA SER A 155 -1.38 16.48 -0.43
C SER A 155 -1.58 15.05 -0.95
N GLY A 156 -2.10 14.88 -2.18
CA GLY A 156 -2.29 13.57 -2.80
C GLY A 156 -0.96 12.86 -3.05
N ALA A 157 -0.01 13.55 -3.69
CA ALA A 157 1.34 13.03 -3.94
C ALA A 157 2.05 12.61 -2.65
N ARG A 158 1.89 13.40 -1.58
CA ARG A 158 2.44 13.06 -0.26
C ARG A 158 1.83 11.78 0.32
N VAL A 159 0.51 11.64 0.25
CA VAL A 159 -0.19 10.44 0.74
C VAL A 159 0.24 9.19 -0.05
N GLU A 160 0.39 9.30 -1.37
CA GLU A 160 0.87 8.19 -2.20
C GLU A 160 2.30 7.78 -1.81
N LEU A 161 3.20 8.75 -1.65
CA LEU A 161 4.56 8.51 -1.20
C LEU A 161 4.61 7.87 0.20
N ASP A 162 3.85 8.42 1.15
CA ASP A 162 3.79 7.91 2.53
C ASP A 162 3.24 6.48 2.57
N THR A 163 2.25 6.16 1.73
CA THR A 163 1.68 4.82 1.63
C THR A 163 2.73 3.81 1.18
N GLU A 164 3.50 4.16 0.15
CA GLU A 164 4.56 3.30 -0.38
C GLU A 164 5.72 3.17 0.61
N GLN A 165 6.11 4.26 1.29
CA GLN A 165 7.14 4.24 2.35
C GLN A 165 6.72 3.33 3.50
N ASN A 166 5.48 3.44 3.96
CA ASN A 166 4.95 2.61 5.05
C ASN A 166 4.96 1.12 4.70
N ALA A 167 4.77 0.75 3.42
CA ALA A 167 4.85 -0.63 2.99
C ALA A 167 6.28 -1.21 3.09
N ALA A 168 7.32 -0.38 2.95
CA ALA A 168 8.72 -0.83 3.02
C ALA A 168 9.36 -0.62 4.41
N SER A 169 8.92 0.38 5.18
CA SER A 169 9.63 0.91 6.34
C SER A 169 9.92 -0.13 7.41
N LEU A 170 8.91 -0.90 7.82
CA LEU A 170 9.08 -1.90 8.87
C LEU A 170 10.00 -3.05 8.44
N SER A 171 9.91 -3.45 7.16
CA SER A 171 10.78 -4.48 6.60
C SER A 171 12.24 -4.02 6.56
N MET A 172 12.46 -2.74 6.25
CA MET A 172 13.79 -2.12 6.12
C MET A 172 14.33 -1.51 7.42
N PHE A 173 13.61 -1.63 8.52
CA PHE A 173 14.03 -1.02 9.77
C PHE A 173 15.30 -1.68 10.32
N ASP A 174 16.41 -0.95 10.32
CA ASP A 174 17.65 -1.29 11.02
C ASP A 174 18.16 -0.04 11.76
N PRO A 175 18.15 -0.01 13.11
CA PRO A 175 18.61 1.13 13.88
C PRO A 175 20.13 1.36 13.76
N ASN A 176 20.91 0.36 13.36
CA ASN A 176 22.36 0.48 13.21
C ASN A 176 22.76 1.00 11.82
N ASN A 177 21.87 0.87 10.84
CA ASN A 177 22.09 1.30 9.48
C ASN A 177 20.79 1.84 8.85
N PRO A 178 20.32 3.02 9.28
CA PRO A 178 19.10 3.61 8.75
C PRO A 178 19.28 3.97 7.27
N LEU A 179 18.29 3.63 6.46
CA LEU A 179 18.26 3.93 5.03
C LEU A 179 17.24 5.03 4.72
N GLU A 180 17.61 5.95 3.84
CA GLU A 180 16.66 6.90 3.22
C GLU A 180 15.99 6.21 2.02
N LEU A 181 14.82 5.61 2.26
CA LEU A 181 14.18 4.69 1.31
C LEU A 181 13.89 5.31 -0.08
N THR A 182 13.69 6.63 -0.14
CA THR A 182 13.40 7.40 -1.35
C THR A 182 14.58 7.50 -2.33
N GLU A 183 15.80 7.15 -1.91
CA GLU A 183 16.98 7.15 -2.77
C GLU A 183 17.14 5.86 -3.58
N TYR A 184 16.43 4.80 -3.19
CA TYR A 184 16.61 3.44 -3.70
C TYR A 184 15.48 3.03 -4.64
N ASP A 185 15.84 2.25 -5.66
CA ASP A 185 14.88 1.42 -6.38
C ASP A 185 14.63 0.15 -5.56
N GLY A 186 13.55 -0.57 -5.83
CA GLY A 186 13.30 -1.79 -5.09
C GLY A 186 12.04 -2.54 -5.48
N GLU A 187 11.79 -3.61 -4.74
CA GLU A 187 10.65 -4.49 -4.92
C GLU A 187 10.00 -4.77 -3.57
N LEU A 188 8.68 -4.85 -3.57
CA LEU A 188 7.90 -5.40 -2.48
C LEU A 188 7.53 -6.83 -2.84
N ILE A 189 7.99 -7.76 -2.02
CA ILE A 189 7.69 -9.18 -2.11
C ILE A 189 6.61 -9.48 -1.07
N THR A 190 5.55 -10.14 -1.49
CA THR A 190 4.43 -10.53 -0.63
C THR A 190 4.13 -12.01 -0.77
N LYS A 191 3.60 -12.62 0.28
CA LYS A 191 3.02 -13.98 0.21
C LYS A 191 1.97 -14.17 1.27
N ASP A 192 0.99 -14.99 0.95
CA ASP A 192 -0.09 -15.34 1.86
C ASP A 192 0.15 -16.69 2.52
N VAL A 193 -0.07 -16.73 3.83
CA VAL A 193 0.00 -17.95 4.64
C VAL A 193 -1.40 -18.24 5.16
N SER A 194 -2.00 -19.32 4.68
CA SER A 194 -3.26 -19.82 5.23
C SER A 194 -2.97 -20.64 6.47
N ILE A 195 -3.65 -20.31 7.57
CA ILE A 195 -3.52 -21.01 8.83
C ILE A 195 -4.89 -21.37 9.39
N THR A 196 -4.91 -22.41 10.21
CA THR A 196 -6.04 -22.74 11.07
C THR A 196 -5.60 -22.57 12.52
N ALA A 197 -6.29 -21.68 13.23
CA ALA A 197 -5.92 -21.22 14.56
C ALA A 197 -7.02 -21.50 15.59
N ASN A 198 -6.60 -21.86 16.80
CA ASN A 198 -7.46 -22.05 17.95
C ASN A 198 -7.54 -20.74 18.74
N PHE A 199 -8.74 -20.17 18.78
CA PHE A 199 -9.06 -18.95 19.51
C PHE A 199 -9.64 -19.29 20.87
N GLU A 200 -9.18 -18.57 21.89
CA GLU A 200 -9.74 -18.59 23.23
C GLU A 200 -10.34 -17.21 23.55
N LEU A 201 -11.63 -17.16 23.86
CA LEU A 201 -12.36 -15.96 24.28
C LEU A 201 -13.36 -16.32 25.38
N ASP A 202 -13.27 -15.64 26.53
CA ASP A 202 -14.15 -15.84 27.69
C ASP A 202 -14.30 -17.31 28.14
N GLY A 203 -13.20 -18.08 28.03
CA GLY A 203 -13.16 -19.50 28.39
C GLY A 203 -13.79 -20.44 27.35
N ASN A 204 -14.21 -19.93 26.19
CA ASN A 204 -14.65 -20.73 25.06
C ASN A 204 -13.54 -20.83 24.02
N GLU A 205 -13.36 -22.04 23.49
CA GLU A 205 -12.45 -22.30 22.39
C GLU A 205 -13.20 -22.39 21.06
N SER A 206 -12.65 -21.80 20.00
CA SER A 206 -13.16 -21.95 18.64
C SER A 206 -12.01 -22.04 17.64
N GLU A 207 -12.12 -22.96 16.68
CA GLU A 207 -11.16 -23.08 15.59
C GLU A 207 -11.61 -22.21 14.42
N ARG A 208 -10.67 -21.45 13.82
CA ARG A 208 -10.95 -20.57 12.67
C ARG A 208 -9.79 -20.59 11.69
N SER A 209 -10.11 -20.65 10.41
CA SER A 209 -9.14 -20.43 9.34
C SER A 209 -8.96 -18.94 9.06
N MET A 210 -7.73 -18.51 8.80
CA MET A 210 -7.39 -17.14 8.43
C MET A 210 -6.21 -17.12 7.46
N VAL A 211 -6.02 -15.98 6.80
CA VAL A 211 -4.90 -15.69 5.92
C VAL A 211 -4.04 -14.58 6.52
N ILE A 212 -2.75 -14.84 6.62
CA ILE A 212 -1.75 -13.88 7.05
C ILE A 212 -0.92 -13.48 5.84
N THR A 213 -0.96 -12.20 5.46
CA THR A 213 -0.08 -11.66 4.42
C THR A 213 1.23 -11.26 5.05
N LEU A 214 2.31 -11.89 4.59
CA LEU A 214 3.68 -11.51 4.88
C LEU A 214 4.18 -10.59 3.78
N GLN A 215 5.00 -9.61 4.14
CA GLN A 215 5.73 -8.82 3.14
C GLN A 215 7.18 -8.56 3.53
N LYS A 216 8.01 -8.36 2.51
CA LYS A 216 9.42 -8.01 2.61
C LYS A 216 9.76 -7.03 1.49
N ALA A 217 10.47 -5.96 1.81
CA ALA A 217 11.07 -5.10 0.80
C ALA A 217 12.47 -5.61 0.42
N VAL A 218 12.90 -5.33 -0.81
CA VAL A 218 14.29 -5.48 -1.26
C VAL A 218 14.65 -4.20 -1.99
N LEU A 219 15.70 -3.52 -1.54
CA LEU A 219 16.16 -2.26 -2.12
C LEU A 219 17.45 -2.46 -2.90
N ILE A 220 17.65 -1.67 -3.95
CA ILE A 220 18.82 -1.70 -4.82
C ILE A 220 19.39 -0.28 -4.86
N GLY A 221 20.64 -0.14 -4.42
CA GLY A 221 21.40 1.10 -4.47
C GLY A 221 21.91 1.40 -5.89
N ALA A 222 22.32 2.65 -6.11
CA ALA A 222 22.85 3.10 -7.41
C ALA A 222 24.12 2.35 -7.86
N ASP A 223 24.87 1.79 -6.91
CA ASP A 223 26.06 0.95 -7.12
C ASP A 223 25.72 -0.53 -7.36
N GLY A 224 24.44 -0.90 -7.34
CA GLY A 224 23.96 -2.27 -7.45
C GLY A 224 23.94 -3.04 -6.13
N THR A 225 24.30 -2.41 -5.00
CA THR A 225 24.22 -3.04 -3.68
C THR A 225 22.77 -3.35 -3.34
N THR A 226 22.49 -4.59 -2.92
CA THR A 226 21.14 -5.04 -2.55
C THR A 226 20.97 -5.05 -1.03
N PHE A 227 19.91 -4.43 -0.54
CA PHE A 227 19.50 -4.45 0.86
C PHE A 227 18.24 -5.29 0.99
N GLU A 228 18.31 -6.40 1.72
CA GLU A 228 17.16 -7.25 2.00
C GLU A 228 16.55 -6.91 3.35
N GLY A 229 15.25 -6.65 3.36
CA GLY A 229 14.50 -6.42 4.59
C GLY A 229 14.11 -7.71 5.30
N ASN A 230 13.48 -7.56 6.45
CA ASN A 230 12.86 -8.65 7.19
C ASN A 230 11.44 -8.92 6.69
N TRP A 231 11.01 -10.18 6.75
CA TRP A 231 9.60 -10.52 6.59
C TRP A 231 8.81 -9.98 7.79
N VAL A 232 7.70 -9.31 7.50
CA VAL A 232 6.81 -8.72 8.51
C VAL A 232 5.35 -9.10 8.23
N ILE A 233 4.51 -9.07 9.26
CA ILE A 233 3.07 -9.30 9.17
C ILE A 233 2.42 -8.01 8.63
N ALA A 234 1.96 -8.04 7.39
CA ALA A 234 1.33 -6.88 6.75
C ALA A 234 -0.18 -6.85 6.99
N LYS A 235 -0.82 -8.02 7.04
CA LYS A 235 -2.26 -8.17 7.18
C LYS A 235 -2.63 -9.50 7.82
N VAL A 236 -3.75 -9.50 8.54
CA VAL A 236 -4.44 -10.69 9.06
C VAL A 236 -5.91 -10.57 8.64
N SER A 237 -6.49 -11.63 8.06
CA SER A 237 -7.88 -11.65 7.56
C SER A 237 -8.53 -13.01 7.62
#